data_AF-A0A9C9X563-F1
#
_entry.id   AF-A0A9C9X563-F1
#
_cell.length_a   1.000
_cell.length_b   1.000
_cell.length_c   1.000
_cell.angle_alpha   90.00
_cell.angle_beta   90.00
_cell.angle_gamma   90.00
#
_symmetry.space_group_name_H-M   'P 1'
#
loop_
_entity.id
_entity.type
_entity.pdbx_description
1 polymer ?
#
loop_
_entity_poly.entity_id
_entity_poly.type
_entity_poly.pdbx_seq_one_letter_code
_entity_poly.pdbx_strand_id
1 'polypeptide(L)'
;MKLLNRKILFVLLYFLLSGGLIARQNPAYLSHLAATKDSPIYTTYAAAMERSEFTLDEGYHFLFYDSARGMDFTTDTGGDLCLAFKRGADYVYEAGAMFRQPVVTINYPDMVKYFYYPFEGVRVDVTFLVYSSHFAIQEIVLKNESSRTQRLQMIPFMQNNYRVFNGVEFHPEENALTFTHEELPDRWVLNHQIPYVNPVRDVLIQSRPASRLTSYRSYRWGMVPVPQQVDIKKKPVYTVWGKIAHSAGERCRHR
;
A
#
# COMPACT_ATOMS: atom_id res chain seq x y z
N MET A 1 -21.17 8.08 -65.52
CA MET A 1 -20.44 8.11 -64.24
C MET A 1 -19.83 6.74 -64.00
N LYS A 2 -18.51 6.68 -64.12
CA LYS A 2 -17.71 5.45 -64.28
C LYS A 2 -17.55 4.73 -62.95
N LEU A 3 -17.60 3.39 -63.04
CA LEU A 3 -17.18 2.40 -62.08
C LEU A 3 -16.04 2.88 -61.17
N LEU A 4 -16.37 3.52 -60.04
CA LEU A 4 -15.43 3.74 -58.95
C LEU A 4 -15.32 2.41 -58.19
N ASN A 5 -14.54 1.52 -58.79
CA ASN A 5 -13.83 0.37 -58.24
C ASN A 5 -14.46 -0.30 -57.00
N ARG A 6 -15.43 -1.19 -57.26
CA ARG A 6 -15.89 -2.22 -56.32
C ARG A 6 -14.73 -2.96 -55.63
N LYS A 7 -13.59 -3.11 -56.31
CA LYS A 7 -12.35 -3.71 -55.77
C LYS A 7 -11.72 -2.87 -54.65
N ILE A 8 -11.75 -1.53 -54.75
CA ILE A 8 -11.21 -0.63 -53.71
C ILE A 8 -12.11 -0.69 -52.47
N LEU A 9 -13.43 -0.76 -52.65
CA LEU A 9 -14.38 -0.93 -51.54
C LEU A 9 -14.17 -2.26 -50.81
N PHE A 10 -13.91 -3.36 -51.55
CA PHE A 10 -13.61 -4.66 -50.95
C PHE A 10 -12.25 -4.69 -50.22
N VAL A 11 -11.24 -3.99 -50.73
CA VAL A 11 -9.93 -3.86 -50.04
C VAL A 11 -10.04 -3.02 -48.77
N LEU A 12 -10.81 -1.93 -48.79
CA LEU A 12 -11.11 -1.13 -47.60
C LEU A 12 -11.92 -1.92 -46.56
N LEU A 13 -12.91 -2.71 -47.00
CA LEU A 13 -13.70 -3.57 -46.12
C LEU A 13 -12.84 -4.69 -45.51
N TYR A 14 -11.92 -5.27 -46.29
CA TYR A 14 -10.97 -6.28 -45.80
C TYR A 14 -10.01 -5.68 -44.77
N PHE A 15 -9.47 -4.48 -45.01
CA PHE A 15 -8.62 -3.77 -44.04
C PHE A 15 -9.36 -3.39 -42.75
N LEU A 16 -10.64 -2.98 -42.85
CA LEU A 16 -11.49 -2.68 -41.69
C LEU A 16 -11.86 -3.95 -40.89
N LEU A 17 -12.06 -5.08 -41.56
CA LEU A 17 -12.35 -6.37 -40.92
C LEU A 17 -11.09 -7.06 -40.35
N SER A 18 -9.93 -6.88 -40.99
CA SER A 18 -8.65 -7.42 -40.49
C SER A 18 -8.02 -6.57 -39.38
N GLY A 19 -8.28 -5.26 -39.35
CA GLY A 19 -7.79 -4.35 -38.31
C GLY A 19 -8.45 -4.59 -36.94
N GLY A 20 -9.64 -5.19 -36.89
CA GLY A 20 -10.35 -5.51 -35.65
C GLY A 20 -9.84 -6.75 -34.90
N LEU A 21 -8.96 -7.56 -35.51
CA LEU A 21 -8.52 -8.86 -34.95
C LEU A 21 -7.10 -8.87 -34.36
N ILE A 22 -6.39 -7.73 -34.37
CA ILE A 22 -5.05 -7.62 -33.76
C ILE A 22 -5.00 -6.51 -32.68
N ALA A 23 -6.13 -6.22 -32.05
CA ALA A 23 -6.07 -5.82 -30.64
C ALA A 23 -5.85 -7.11 -29.83
N ARG A 24 -4.63 -7.65 -29.87
CA ARG A 24 -4.17 -8.59 -28.86
C ARG A 24 -4.29 -7.81 -27.55
N GLN A 25 -5.37 -8.01 -26.82
CA GLN A 25 -5.39 -7.73 -25.39
C GLN A 25 -4.19 -8.52 -24.88
N ASN A 26 -3.05 -7.84 -24.64
CA ASN A 26 -2.07 -8.41 -23.75
C ASN A 26 -2.87 -8.75 -22.50
N PRO A 27 -3.02 -10.04 -22.13
CA PRO A 27 -3.59 -10.32 -20.83
C PRO A 27 -2.69 -9.56 -19.88
N ALA A 28 -3.22 -8.56 -19.19
CA ALA A 28 -2.48 -7.84 -18.19
C ALA A 28 -2.08 -8.90 -17.17
N TYR A 29 -0.83 -9.37 -17.26
CA TYR A 29 -0.36 -10.47 -16.45
C TYR A 29 -0.47 -9.99 -14.99
N LEU A 30 -1.32 -10.66 -14.20
CA LEU A 30 -1.71 -10.33 -12.81
C LEU A 30 -2.88 -9.34 -12.60
N SER A 31 -3.82 -9.24 -13.54
CA SER A 31 -5.15 -8.68 -13.28
C SER A 31 -6.20 -9.79 -13.05
N HIS A 32 -7.21 -9.54 -12.19
CA HIS A 32 -8.28 -10.47 -11.82
C HIS A 32 -7.87 -11.64 -10.90
N LEU A 33 -6.95 -11.37 -9.98
CA LEU A 33 -6.63 -12.31 -8.91
C LEU A 33 -7.83 -12.51 -7.96
N ALA A 34 -7.82 -13.63 -7.25
CA ALA A 34 -8.66 -13.88 -6.08
C ALA A 34 -7.76 -14.29 -4.91
N ALA A 35 -6.68 -13.53 -4.70
CA ALA A 35 -5.65 -13.86 -3.74
C ALA A 35 -6.09 -13.52 -2.31
N THR A 36 -5.98 -14.49 -1.43
CA THR A 36 -6.33 -14.41 0.00
C THR A 36 -5.07 -14.41 0.86
N LYS A 37 -5.22 -14.35 2.19
CA LYS A 37 -4.10 -14.44 3.14
C LYS A 37 -3.21 -15.68 2.97
N ASP A 38 -3.72 -16.72 2.33
CA ASP A 38 -3.02 -17.98 2.10
C ASP A 38 -2.35 -18.05 0.70
N SER A 39 -2.46 -16.97 -0.09
CA SER A 39 -1.89 -16.88 -1.44
C SER A 39 -0.46 -16.32 -1.41
N PRO A 40 0.48 -16.91 -2.17
CA PRO A 40 1.87 -16.47 -2.20
C PRO A 40 2.04 -15.26 -3.13
N ILE A 41 1.70 -14.07 -2.65
CA ILE A 41 1.83 -12.82 -3.41
C ILE A 41 2.84 -11.88 -2.75
N TYR A 42 3.46 -11.01 -3.55
CA TYR A 42 4.23 -9.89 -3.01
C TYR A 42 3.33 -8.96 -2.21
N THR A 43 3.84 -8.45 -1.09
CA THR A 43 3.10 -7.55 -0.20
C THR A 43 3.85 -6.28 0.14
N THR A 44 5.09 -6.11 -0.35
CA THR A 44 5.84 -4.88 -0.24
C THR A 44 5.80 -4.16 -1.58
N TYR A 45 5.40 -2.90 -1.54
CA TYR A 45 5.27 -2.04 -2.71
C TYR A 45 6.26 -0.88 -2.63
N ALA A 46 6.98 -0.64 -3.72
CA ALA A 46 7.93 0.46 -3.84
C ALA A 46 7.79 1.10 -5.22
N ALA A 47 8.26 2.33 -5.37
CA ALA A 47 8.20 3.01 -6.64
C ALA A 47 9.01 2.27 -7.72
N ALA A 48 8.60 2.44 -8.98
CA ALA A 48 9.40 1.97 -10.11
C ALA A 48 10.73 2.74 -10.18
N MET A 49 11.78 2.08 -10.65
CA MET A 49 13.16 2.62 -10.63
C MET A 49 13.29 4.02 -11.25
N GLU A 50 12.54 4.30 -12.31
CA GLU A 50 12.57 5.61 -12.99
C GLU A 50 11.93 6.75 -12.17
N ARG A 51 11.25 6.43 -11.06
CA ARG A 51 10.64 7.37 -10.11
C ARG A 51 11.14 7.15 -8.67
N SER A 52 12.19 6.36 -8.50
CA SER A 52 12.81 6.11 -7.21
C SER A 52 14.08 6.93 -7.03
N GLU A 53 14.32 7.35 -5.78
CA GLU A 53 15.58 7.89 -5.32
C GLU A 53 16.34 6.83 -4.53
N PHE A 54 17.65 7.01 -4.38
CA PHE A 54 18.44 6.06 -3.59
C PHE A 54 18.25 6.27 -2.08
N THR A 55 18.11 7.53 -1.67
CA THR A 55 17.82 7.96 -0.30
C THR A 55 16.37 8.45 -0.25
N LEU A 56 15.66 8.22 0.85
CA LEU A 56 14.22 8.51 1.02
C LEU A 56 13.28 7.58 0.22
N ASP A 57 13.77 6.46 -0.31
CA ASP A 57 12.86 5.47 -0.90
C ASP A 57 12.12 4.71 0.20
N GLU A 58 10.79 4.78 0.17
CA GLU A 58 9.93 4.14 1.15
C GLU A 58 9.22 2.91 0.55
N GLY A 59 9.36 1.78 1.23
CA GLY A 59 8.72 0.53 0.88
C GLY A 59 7.51 0.28 1.77
N TYR A 60 6.32 0.22 1.19
CA TYR A 60 5.08 0.00 1.91
C TYR A 60 4.71 -1.48 1.97
N HIS A 61 4.75 -2.07 3.15
CA HIS A 61 4.37 -3.45 3.39
C HIS A 61 2.90 -3.57 3.82
N PHE A 62 2.08 -4.19 2.96
CA PHE A 62 0.68 -4.52 3.19
C PHE A 62 0.50 -5.87 3.89
N LEU A 63 0.32 -5.85 5.21
CA LEU A 63 0.24 -7.03 6.09
C LEU A 63 -1.16 -7.65 6.14
N PHE A 64 -1.86 -7.74 5.01
CA PHE A 64 -3.27 -8.18 4.95
C PHE A 64 -3.51 -9.63 5.40
N TYR A 65 -2.44 -10.43 5.48
CA TYR A 65 -2.46 -11.82 5.92
C TYR A 65 -2.38 -11.99 7.44
N ASP A 66 -2.06 -10.94 8.19
CA ASP A 66 -2.08 -10.95 9.66
C ASP A 66 -3.48 -10.56 10.17
N SER A 67 -4.18 -11.53 10.75
CA SER A 67 -5.54 -11.32 11.26
C SER A 67 -5.62 -10.33 12.43
N ALA A 68 -4.53 -10.09 13.15
CA ALA A 68 -4.47 -9.20 14.31
C ALA A 68 -4.11 -7.74 13.93
N ARG A 69 -3.87 -7.47 12.63
CA ARG A 69 -3.59 -6.14 12.11
C ARG A 69 -4.71 -5.66 11.18
N GLY A 70 -4.75 -4.36 10.93
CA GLY A 70 -5.66 -3.79 9.97
C GLY A 70 -5.17 -3.94 8.53
N MET A 71 -5.87 -3.25 7.61
CA MET A 71 -5.42 -3.10 6.23
C MET A 71 -4.36 -2.01 6.12
N ASP A 72 -3.29 -2.20 6.87
CA ASP A 72 -2.23 -1.22 7.06
C ASP A 72 -1.20 -1.31 5.93
N PHE A 73 -0.73 -0.15 5.48
CA PHE A 73 0.52 -0.06 4.73
C PHE A 73 1.61 0.40 5.68
N THR A 74 2.43 -0.55 6.10
CA THR A 74 3.48 -0.34 7.11
C THR A 74 4.80 0.02 6.46
N THR A 75 5.51 0.93 7.09
CA THR A 75 6.82 1.44 6.65
C THR A 75 7.88 1.03 7.67
N ASP A 76 9.15 1.33 7.38
CA ASP A 76 10.19 1.09 8.38
C ASP A 76 10.17 2.15 9.51
N THR A 77 9.99 3.43 9.16
CA THR A 77 10.16 4.58 10.04
C THR A 77 9.19 5.73 9.76
N GLY A 78 8.68 5.86 8.52
CA GLY A 78 7.75 6.92 8.08
C GLY A 78 6.35 6.87 8.73
N GLY A 79 6.02 5.76 9.37
CA GLY A 79 4.71 5.50 9.98
C GLY A 79 3.76 4.71 9.08
N ASP A 80 2.83 4.01 9.71
CA ASP A 80 1.86 3.16 9.04
C ASP A 80 0.62 3.96 8.63
N LEU A 81 0.19 3.78 7.37
CA LEU A 81 -1.10 4.26 6.86
C LEU A 81 -2.19 3.24 7.20
N CYS A 82 -3.13 3.63 8.07
CA CYS A 82 -4.15 2.73 8.61
C CYS A 82 -5.57 3.23 8.31
N LEU A 83 -6.52 2.29 8.28
CA LEU A 83 -7.93 2.56 8.03
C LEU A 83 -8.84 1.71 8.92
N ALA A 84 -9.69 2.38 9.70
CA ALA A 84 -10.68 1.73 10.55
C ALA A 84 -12.11 2.19 10.25
N PHE A 85 -13.08 1.38 10.69
CA PHE A 85 -14.51 1.65 10.51
C PHE A 85 -15.25 1.53 11.83
N LYS A 86 -16.24 2.39 12.01
CA LYS A 86 -17.12 2.36 13.19
C LYS A 86 -18.58 2.42 12.77
N ARG A 87 -19.42 1.54 13.34
CA ARG A 87 -20.87 1.50 13.13
C ARG A 87 -21.57 1.37 14.48
N GLY A 88 -22.17 2.47 14.95
CA GLY A 88 -22.74 2.52 16.30
C GLY A 88 -21.66 2.31 17.37
N ALA A 89 -21.77 1.23 18.13
CA ALA A 89 -20.79 0.79 19.13
C ALA A 89 -19.70 -0.12 18.55
N ASP A 90 -19.91 -0.70 17.38
CA ASP A 90 -18.97 -1.64 16.77
C ASP A 90 -17.81 -0.89 16.12
N TYR A 91 -16.58 -1.34 16.41
CA TYR A 91 -15.35 -0.84 15.84
C TYR A 91 -14.62 -1.99 15.14
N VAL A 92 -14.33 -1.83 13.85
CA VAL A 92 -13.65 -2.83 13.02
C VAL A 92 -12.40 -2.19 12.43
N TYR A 93 -11.27 -2.75 12.80
CA TYR A 93 -9.94 -2.38 12.30
C TYR A 93 -9.21 -3.64 11.83
N GLU A 94 -9.06 -4.61 12.74
CA GLU A 94 -8.34 -5.85 12.51
C GLU A 94 -9.01 -6.71 11.43
N ALA A 95 -8.20 -7.32 10.56
CA ALA A 95 -8.67 -8.16 9.47
C ALA A 95 -9.52 -9.34 9.99
N GLY A 96 -9.15 -9.89 11.16
CA GLY A 96 -9.91 -10.96 11.82
C GLY A 96 -11.31 -10.55 12.30
N ALA A 97 -11.56 -9.25 12.50
CA ALA A 97 -12.84 -8.71 12.92
C ALA A 97 -13.75 -8.29 11.74
N MET A 98 -13.23 -8.31 10.51
CA MET A 98 -13.99 -7.94 9.31
C MET A 98 -15.04 -9.01 8.96
N PHE A 99 -16.22 -8.58 8.50
CA PHE A 99 -17.24 -9.49 7.99
C PHE A 99 -16.73 -10.38 6.85
N ARG A 100 -15.91 -9.81 5.96
CA ARG A 100 -15.09 -10.60 5.02
C ARG A 100 -13.69 -9.99 4.94
N GLN A 101 -12.71 -10.88 5.09
CA GLN A 101 -11.30 -10.57 4.94
C GLN A 101 -10.95 -10.12 3.51
N PRO A 102 -9.77 -9.50 3.34
CA PRO A 102 -9.35 -8.92 2.08
C PRO A 102 -9.08 -9.95 0.99
N VAL A 103 -9.46 -9.58 -0.22
CA VAL A 103 -9.13 -10.30 -1.45
C VAL A 103 -8.40 -9.36 -2.39
N VAL A 104 -7.16 -9.71 -2.73
CA VAL A 104 -6.33 -8.99 -3.70
C VAL A 104 -6.74 -9.42 -5.11
N THR A 105 -6.98 -8.42 -5.96
CA THR A 105 -7.45 -8.56 -7.34
C THR A 105 -6.44 -8.10 -8.38
N ILE A 106 -5.50 -7.24 -7.99
CA ILE A 106 -4.35 -6.83 -8.81
C ILE A 106 -3.14 -6.73 -7.90
N ASN A 107 -1.99 -7.23 -8.35
CA ASN A 107 -0.75 -7.17 -7.61
C ASN A 107 0.46 -6.89 -8.53
N TYR A 108 1.06 -5.72 -8.39
CA TYR A 108 2.29 -5.29 -9.06
C TYR A 108 3.28 -4.76 -8.03
N PRO A 109 4.59 -4.69 -8.35
CA PRO A 109 5.62 -4.22 -7.41
C PRO A 109 5.40 -2.81 -6.85
N ASP A 110 4.62 -1.97 -7.52
CA ASP A 110 4.32 -0.59 -7.12
C ASP A 110 2.83 -0.37 -6.79
N MET A 111 1.97 -1.36 -7.01
CA MET A 111 0.52 -1.18 -6.92
C MET A 111 -0.21 -2.45 -6.45
N VAL A 112 -1.21 -2.26 -5.59
CA VAL A 112 -2.17 -3.29 -5.22
C VAL A 112 -3.61 -2.80 -5.35
N LYS A 113 -4.50 -3.68 -5.83
CA LYS A 113 -5.95 -3.49 -5.70
C LYS A 113 -6.56 -4.63 -4.92
N TYR A 114 -7.36 -4.30 -3.93
CA TYR A 114 -8.03 -5.27 -3.10
C TYR A 114 -9.40 -4.78 -2.66
N PHE A 115 -10.21 -5.70 -2.17
CA PHE A 115 -11.47 -5.36 -1.54
C PHE A 115 -11.70 -6.19 -0.29
N TYR A 116 -12.51 -5.68 0.61
CA TYR A 116 -12.92 -6.35 1.84
C TYR A 116 -14.27 -5.82 2.32
N TYR A 117 -14.80 -6.43 3.37
CA TYR A 117 -16.06 -6.03 3.97
C TYR A 117 -15.88 -5.84 5.48
N PRO A 118 -15.70 -4.59 5.97
CA PRO A 118 -15.63 -4.36 7.42
C PRO A 118 -16.96 -4.74 8.10
N PHE A 119 -18.08 -4.54 7.42
CA PHE A 119 -19.41 -4.92 7.89
C PHE A 119 -20.19 -5.61 6.78
N GLU A 120 -21.22 -6.39 7.15
CA GLU A 120 -22.16 -6.96 6.17
C GLU A 120 -22.77 -5.86 5.29
N GLY A 121 -22.74 -6.09 3.98
CA GLY A 121 -23.30 -5.17 2.97
C GLY A 121 -22.51 -3.89 2.75
N VAL A 122 -21.34 -3.71 3.39
CA VAL A 122 -20.43 -2.58 3.16
C VAL A 122 -19.17 -3.10 2.51
N ARG A 123 -19.00 -2.85 1.21
CA ARG A 123 -17.79 -3.20 0.47
C ARG A 123 -16.85 -2.00 0.45
N VAL A 124 -15.57 -2.27 0.68
CA VAL A 124 -14.48 -1.29 0.51
C VAL A 124 -13.58 -1.81 -0.58
N ASP A 125 -13.48 -1.09 -1.70
CA ASP A 125 -12.48 -1.32 -2.74
C ASP A 125 -11.34 -0.31 -2.55
N VAL A 126 -10.10 -0.79 -2.55
CA VAL A 126 -8.91 0.04 -2.37
C VAL A 126 -7.93 -0.17 -3.51
N THR A 127 -7.42 0.93 -4.06
CA THR A 127 -6.21 0.94 -4.89
C THR A 127 -5.13 1.67 -4.11
N PHE A 128 -3.97 1.04 -3.94
CA PHE A 128 -2.78 1.67 -3.39
C PHE A 128 -1.67 1.64 -4.42
N LEU A 129 -1.04 2.80 -4.66
CA LEU A 129 0.02 2.99 -5.64
C LEU A 129 1.17 3.77 -4.99
N VAL A 130 2.37 3.20 -5.03
CA VAL A 130 3.61 3.92 -4.69
C VAL A 130 4.11 4.57 -5.97
N TYR A 131 3.80 5.86 -6.14
CA TYR A 131 4.08 6.52 -7.40
C TYR A 131 5.55 6.89 -7.50
N SER A 132 6.14 7.46 -6.46
CA SER A 132 7.57 7.77 -6.37
C SER A 132 8.07 7.57 -4.94
N SER A 133 9.38 7.69 -4.72
CA SER A 133 9.96 7.72 -3.37
C SER A 133 9.38 8.84 -2.48
N HIS A 134 8.74 9.84 -3.07
CA HIS A 134 8.20 11.00 -2.33
C HIS A 134 6.70 10.92 -2.06
N PHE A 135 5.94 10.07 -2.74
CA PHE A 135 4.50 9.96 -2.47
C PHE A 135 3.86 8.66 -2.93
N ALA A 136 2.93 8.20 -2.09
CA ALA A 136 1.98 7.14 -2.39
C ALA A 136 0.55 7.68 -2.43
N ILE A 137 -0.31 7.01 -3.22
CA ILE A 137 -1.71 7.36 -3.41
C ILE A 137 -2.57 6.18 -2.96
N GLN A 138 -3.55 6.47 -2.09
CA GLN A 138 -4.58 5.51 -1.69
C GLN A 138 -5.96 6.00 -2.13
N GLU A 139 -6.56 5.28 -3.08
CA GLU A 139 -7.95 5.47 -3.47
C GLU A 139 -8.83 4.48 -2.70
N ILE A 140 -9.87 4.98 -2.05
CA ILE A 140 -10.82 4.19 -1.27
C ILE A 140 -12.24 4.45 -1.80
N VAL A 141 -12.90 3.39 -2.25
CA VAL A 141 -14.29 3.44 -2.73
C VAL A 141 -15.16 2.60 -1.80
N LEU A 142 -16.09 3.25 -1.10
CA LEU A 142 -17.09 2.57 -0.28
C LEU A 142 -18.37 2.34 -1.09
N LYS A 143 -18.89 1.11 -1.04
CA LYS A 143 -20.15 0.72 -1.68
C LYS A 143 -21.09 0.13 -0.64
N ASN A 144 -22.34 0.61 -0.63
CA ASN A 144 -23.43 -0.02 0.10
C ASN A 144 -24.10 -1.04 -0.82
N GLU A 145 -23.83 -2.32 -0.57
CA GLU A 145 -24.42 -3.46 -1.31
C GLU A 145 -25.66 -4.03 -0.61
N SER A 146 -26.12 -3.38 0.47
CA SER A 146 -27.35 -3.76 1.17
C SER A 146 -28.57 -3.00 0.63
N SER A 147 -29.76 -3.49 0.95
CA SER A 147 -31.04 -2.81 0.63
C SER A 147 -31.39 -1.67 1.58
N ARG A 148 -30.55 -1.37 2.58
CA ARG A 148 -30.83 -0.39 3.63
C ARG A 148 -29.74 0.67 3.68
N THR A 149 -30.08 1.87 4.11
CA THR A 149 -29.07 2.91 4.38
C THR A 149 -28.16 2.48 5.52
N GLN A 150 -26.85 2.49 5.27
CA GLN A 150 -25.83 2.22 6.28
C GLN A 150 -25.26 3.55 6.80
N ARG A 151 -25.18 3.72 8.13
CA ARG A 151 -24.48 4.84 8.77
C ARG A 151 -23.21 4.32 9.43
N LEU A 152 -22.06 4.81 8.97
CA LEU A 152 -20.76 4.40 9.49
C LEU A 152 -19.78 5.58 9.46
N GLN A 153 -18.72 5.47 10.26
CA GLN A 153 -17.60 6.39 10.27
C GLN A 153 -16.39 5.66 9.68
N MET A 154 -15.69 6.32 8.78
CA MET A 154 -14.37 5.88 8.29
C MET A 154 -13.32 6.73 9.00
N ILE A 155 -12.30 6.08 9.52
CA ILE A 155 -11.25 6.70 10.34
C ILE A 155 -9.92 6.35 9.68
N PRO A 156 -9.42 7.15 8.72
CA PRO A 156 -8.03 7.08 8.30
C PRO A 156 -7.15 7.66 9.41
N PHE A 157 -6.03 7.00 9.70
CA PHE A 157 -5.10 7.48 10.71
C PHE A 157 -3.67 7.04 10.40
N MET A 158 -2.71 7.83 10.88
CA MET A 158 -1.30 7.45 10.93
C MET A 158 -1.01 6.87 12.31
N GLN A 159 -0.20 5.82 12.36
CA GLN A 159 0.41 5.36 13.60
C GLN A 159 1.91 5.18 13.40
N ASN A 160 2.67 5.28 14.48
CA ASN A 160 4.09 4.98 14.45
C ASN A 160 4.40 4.05 15.62
N ASN A 161 5.03 2.93 15.32
CA ASN A 161 5.49 1.94 16.28
C ASN A 161 7.02 1.95 16.41
N TYR A 162 7.68 3.02 15.97
CA TYR A 162 9.12 3.25 16.10
C TYR A 162 9.38 4.52 16.92
N ARG A 163 9.00 5.70 16.41
CA ARG A 163 9.21 6.99 17.10
C ARG A 163 7.97 7.87 17.03
N VAL A 164 7.92 8.90 17.87
CA VAL A 164 6.79 9.84 17.87
C VAL A 164 6.87 10.73 16.62
N PHE A 165 5.71 11.03 16.04
CA PHE A 165 5.60 12.13 15.10
C PHE A 165 5.76 13.46 15.84
N ASN A 166 6.50 14.40 15.24
CA ASN A 166 6.74 15.72 15.80
C ASN A 166 6.03 16.80 14.97
N GLY A 167 5.71 17.93 15.59
CA GLY A 167 5.14 19.09 14.90
C GLY A 167 3.86 18.77 14.12
N VAL A 168 2.98 17.94 14.68
CA VAL A 168 1.73 17.54 14.02
C VAL A 168 0.79 18.75 13.93
N GLU A 169 0.53 19.19 12.70
CA GLU A 169 -0.31 20.34 12.38
C GLU A 169 -1.34 19.97 11.33
N PHE A 170 -2.58 20.45 11.48
CA PHE A 170 -3.62 20.31 10.46
C PHE A 170 -3.86 21.64 9.77
N HIS A 171 -3.91 21.59 8.44
CA HIS A 171 -4.11 22.72 7.55
C HIS A 171 -5.48 22.56 6.87
N PRO A 172 -6.53 23.26 7.34
CA PRO A 172 -7.90 23.03 6.90
C PRO A 172 -8.17 23.38 5.43
N GLU A 173 -7.50 24.42 4.91
CA GLU A 173 -7.72 24.91 3.53
C GLU A 173 -7.19 23.92 2.50
N GLU A 174 -6.11 23.23 2.83
CA GLU A 174 -5.43 22.22 2.02
C GLU A 174 -5.94 20.80 2.32
N ASN A 175 -6.74 20.66 3.38
CA ASN A 175 -7.18 19.38 3.93
C ASN A 175 -6.00 18.40 4.14
N ALA A 176 -4.96 18.92 4.79
CA ALA A 176 -3.68 18.25 4.93
C ALA A 176 -3.23 18.20 6.39
N LEU A 177 -2.55 17.12 6.76
CA LEU A 177 -1.80 17.01 8.02
C LEU A 177 -0.31 17.05 7.68
N THR A 178 0.45 17.92 8.36
CA THR A 178 1.92 17.91 8.29
C THR A 178 2.50 17.43 9.59
N PHE A 179 3.60 16.70 9.51
CA PHE A 179 4.37 16.25 10.66
C PHE A 179 5.79 15.96 10.23
N THR A 180 6.66 15.62 11.19
CA THR A 180 7.99 15.11 10.90
C THR A 180 8.25 13.80 11.64
N HIS A 181 9.06 12.94 11.04
CA HIS A 181 9.60 11.75 11.68
C HIS A 181 11.13 11.71 11.59
N GLU A 182 11.74 10.84 12.41
CA GLU A 182 13.19 10.61 12.39
C GLU A 182 13.52 9.41 11.52
N GLU A 183 14.36 9.63 10.50
CA GLU A 183 14.93 8.59 9.64
C GLU A 183 16.46 8.65 9.78
N LEU A 184 17.01 7.79 10.65
CA LEU A 184 18.44 7.79 10.93
C LEU A 184 19.16 6.90 9.90
N PRO A 185 20.29 7.36 9.33
CA PRO A 185 21.01 6.60 8.33
C PRO A 185 21.58 5.31 8.93
N ASP A 186 21.64 4.26 8.12
CA ASP A 186 22.32 3.04 8.50
C ASP A 186 23.86 3.18 8.40
N ARG A 187 24.60 2.14 8.82
CA ARG A 187 26.06 2.16 8.73
C ARG A 187 26.57 2.20 7.29
N TRP A 188 25.82 1.67 6.33
CA TRP A 188 26.25 1.65 4.94
C TRP A 188 26.20 3.07 4.36
N VAL A 189 25.11 3.81 4.59
CA VAL A 189 24.94 5.22 4.22
C VAL A 189 26.06 6.07 4.81
N LEU A 190 26.34 5.89 6.10
CA LEU A 190 27.41 6.61 6.79
C LEU A 190 28.81 6.28 6.24
N ASN A 191 29.12 4.98 6.04
CA ASN A 191 30.44 4.55 5.57
C ASN A 191 30.75 5.00 4.14
N HIS A 192 29.72 5.16 3.30
CA HIS A 192 29.86 5.59 1.92
C HIS A 192 29.62 7.11 1.74
N GLN A 193 29.44 7.85 2.85
CA GLN A 193 29.21 9.30 2.83
C GLN A 193 28.04 9.71 1.93
N ILE A 194 27.00 8.88 1.88
CA ILE A 194 25.81 9.17 1.10
C ILE A 194 25.00 10.25 1.81
N PRO A 195 24.61 11.34 1.12
CA PRO A 195 23.72 12.34 1.70
C PRO A 195 22.40 11.73 2.15
N TYR A 196 21.87 12.14 3.29
CA TYR A 196 20.57 11.71 3.82
C TYR A 196 19.83 12.90 4.44
N VAL A 197 18.51 12.79 4.56
CA VAL A 197 17.65 13.83 5.15
C VAL A 197 17.12 13.34 6.48
N ASN A 198 17.30 14.14 7.54
CA ASN A 198 16.72 13.88 8.86
C ASN A 198 16.61 15.20 9.66
N PRO A 199 15.44 15.53 10.25
CA PRO A 199 14.18 14.80 10.16
C PRO A 199 13.53 14.92 8.77
N VAL A 200 12.70 13.95 8.42
CA VAL A 200 11.89 13.98 7.19
C VAL A 200 10.57 14.70 7.48
N ARG A 201 10.10 15.51 6.52
CA ARG A 201 8.82 16.20 6.61
C ARG A 201 7.79 15.46 5.76
N ASP A 202 6.69 15.10 6.40
CA ASP A 202 5.60 14.33 5.80
C ASP A 202 4.36 15.20 5.62
N VAL A 203 3.57 14.84 4.61
CA VAL A 203 2.27 15.45 4.34
C VAL A 203 1.25 14.35 4.04
N LEU A 204 0.19 14.26 4.85
CA LEU A 204 -0.97 13.43 4.54
C LEU A 204 -2.09 14.34 4.00
N ILE A 205 -2.41 14.20 2.72
CA ILE A 205 -3.47 14.96 2.05
C ILE A 205 -4.71 14.10 1.90
N GLN A 206 -5.88 14.67 2.18
CA GLN A 206 -7.15 13.97 2.02
C GLN A 206 -8.00 14.63 0.93
N SER A 207 -8.72 13.85 0.13
CA SER A 207 -9.64 14.39 -0.88
C SER A 207 -10.96 14.89 -0.30
N ARG A 208 -11.27 14.52 0.94
CA ARG A 208 -12.48 14.95 1.67
C ARG A 208 -12.14 15.44 3.06
N PRO A 209 -12.73 16.56 3.51
CA PRO A 209 -12.47 17.09 4.84
C PRO A 209 -12.95 16.13 5.91
N ALA A 210 -12.11 15.92 6.93
CA ALA A 210 -12.49 15.13 8.09
C ALA A 210 -13.56 15.87 8.89
N SER A 211 -14.65 15.18 9.25
CA SER A 211 -15.67 15.75 10.15
C SER A 211 -15.16 15.95 11.58
N ARG A 212 -14.08 15.28 11.94
CA ARG A 212 -13.41 15.39 13.23
C ARG A 212 -11.95 14.95 13.11
N LEU A 213 -11.07 15.68 13.77
CA LEU A 213 -9.66 15.34 13.96
C LEU A 213 -9.40 15.06 15.43
N THR A 214 -8.47 14.15 15.68
CA THR A 214 -8.20 13.63 17.02
C THR A 214 -6.87 12.89 17.01
N SER A 215 -6.21 12.85 18.15
CA SER A 215 -5.07 11.98 18.39
C SER A 215 -5.42 10.99 19.49
N TYR A 216 -4.84 9.80 19.42
CA TYR A 216 -5.02 8.76 20.43
C TYR A 216 -3.68 8.15 20.76
N ARG A 217 -3.51 7.73 22.01
CA ARG A 217 -2.30 7.04 22.44
C ARG A 217 -2.25 5.58 21.97
N SER A 218 -3.41 4.99 21.72
CA SER A 218 -3.55 3.58 21.37
C SER A 218 -4.92 3.31 20.73
N TYR A 219 -4.98 2.32 19.84
CA TYR A 219 -6.24 1.73 19.38
C TYR A 219 -6.77 0.64 20.34
N ARG A 220 -5.89 0.05 21.19
CA ARG A 220 -6.26 -0.91 22.25
C ARG A 220 -6.13 -0.30 23.64
N TRP A 221 -7.03 -0.66 24.55
CA TRP A 221 -6.87 -0.31 25.95
C TRP A 221 -5.61 -0.96 26.54
N GLY A 222 -4.82 -0.18 27.29
CA GLY A 222 -3.62 -0.67 27.98
C GLY A 222 -2.39 0.19 27.73
N MET A 223 -1.25 -0.25 28.29
CA MET A 223 0.04 0.37 27.99
C MET A 223 0.50 -0.07 26.61
N VAL A 224 0.68 0.90 25.70
CA VAL A 224 1.37 0.64 24.43
C VAL A 224 2.87 0.73 24.71
N PRO A 225 3.65 -0.32 24.45
CA PRO A 225 5.09 -0.21 24.46
C PRO A 225 5.46 0.76 23.33
N VAL A 226 5.95 1.94 23.69
CA VAL A 226 6.60 2.85 22.76
C VAL A 226 8.04 2.35 22.66
N PRO A 227 8.49 1.80 21.52
CA PRO A 227 9.87 1.33 21.41
C PRO A 227 10.79 2.56 21.32
N GLN A 228 11.22 3.05 22.47
CA GLN A 228 12.13 4.20 22.55
C GLN A 228 13.60 3.84 22.25
N GLN A 229 13.90 2.65 21.74
CA GLN A 229 15.28 2.20 21.55
C GLN A 229 15.60 1.93 20.09
N VAL A 230 16.48 2.78 19.55
CA VAL A 230 17.36 2.40 18.45
C VAL A 230 18.30 1.36 19.03
N ASP A 231 18.08 0.08 18.73
CA ASP A 231 19.09 -0.93 19.01
C ASP A 231 20.17 -0.83 17.93
N ILE A 232 21.09 0.13 18.11
CA ILE A 232 22.29 0.30 17.26
C ILE A 232 23.20 -0.94 17.33
N LYS A 233 22.94 -1.85 18.29
CA LYS A 233 23.60 -3.14 18.42
C LYS A 233 22.80 -4.29 17.79
N LYS A 234 21.59 -4.03 17.26
CA LYS A 234 20.79 -5.02 16.53
C LYS A 234 21.64 -5.50 15.37
N LYS A 235 22.16 -6.72 15.50
CA LYS A 235 22.93 -7.32 14.42
C LYS A 235 22.01 -7.46 13.22
N PRO A 236 22.41 -7.00 12.02
CA PRO A 236 21.61 -7.20 10.83
C PRO A 236 21.33 -8.70 10.69
N VAL A 237 20.04 -9.06 10.69
CA VAL A 237 19.60 -10.42 10.49
C VAL A 237 19.39 -10.59 8.99
N TYR A 238 20.38 -11.15 8.31
CA TYR A 238 20.24 -11.55 6.91
C TYR A 238 19.43 -12.84 6.86
N THR A 239 18.11 -12.72 6.75
CA THR A 239 17.26 -13.88 6.49
C THR A 239 17.37 -14.22 5.00
N VAL A 240 18.35 -15.06 4.66
CA VAL A 240 18.43 -15.62 3.31
C VAL A 240 17.41 -16.74 3.17
N TRP A 241 16.43 -16.55 2.29
CA TRP A 241 15.54 -17.64 1.86
C TRP A 241 16.17 -18.35 0.65
N GLY A 242 16.74 -19.53 0.88
CA GLY A 242 17.38 -20.33 -0.18
C GLY A 242 18.40 -21.34 0.34
N LYS A 243 18.97 -22.16 -0.55
CA LYS A 243 20.12 -23.02 -0.25
C LYS A 243 21.38 -22.33 -0.78
N ILE A 244 22.20 -21.79 0.11
CA ILE A 244 23.56 -21.36 -0.24
C ILE A 244 24.48 -22.58 -0.12
N ALA A 245 25.26 -22.84 -1.15
CA ALA A 245 26.33 -23.83 -1.14
C ALA A 245 27.68 -23.16 -1.41
N HIS A 246 28.74 -23.65 -0.79
CA HIS A 246 30.12 -23.32 -1.18
C HIS A 246 30.39 -23.79 -2.61
N SER A 247 31.46 -23.28 -3.24
CA SER A 247 31.90 -23.72 -4.58
C SER A 247 32.15 -25.23 -4.67
N ALA A 248 32.41 -25.90 -3.53
CA ALA A 248 32.54 -27.36 -3.40
C ALA A 248 31.19 -28.10 -3.27
N GLY A 249 30.05 -27.41 -3.33
CA GLY A 249 28.70 -28.01 -3.22
C GLY A 249 28.19 -28.23 -1.79
N GLU A 250 29.00 -27.90 -0.78
CA GLU A 250 28.61 -28.05 0.63
C GLU A 250 27.64 -26.95 1.09
N ARG A 251 26.58 -27.31 1.82
CA ARG A 251 25.59 -26.36 2.33
C ARG A 251 26.23 -25.43 3.37
N CYS A 252 26.16 -24.13 3.15
CA CYS A 252 26.60 -23.13 4.14
C CYS A 252 25.78 -23.26 5.42
N ARG A 253 26.46 -23.43 6.55
CA ARG A 253 25.89 -23.46 7.91
C ARG A 253 26.65 -22.46 8.78
N HIS A 254 26.37 -21.17 8.63
CA HIS A 254 26.88 -20.17 9.56
C HIS A 254 25.86 -20.00 10.70
N ARG A 255 26.31 -20.22 11.94
CA ARG A 255 25.57 -19.93 13.18
C ARG A 255 25.86 -18.52 13.64
#